data_AF-A0A2U9IV14-F1
#
_entry.id   AF-A0A2U9IV14-F1
#
_cell.length_a   1.000
_cell.length_b   1.000
_cell.length_c   1.000
_cell.angle_alpha   90.00
_cell.angle_beta   90.00
_cell.angle_gamma   90.00
#
_symmetry.space_group_name_H-M   'P 1'
#
loop_
_entity.id
_entity.type
_entity.pdbx_description
1 polymer ?
#
loop_
_entity_poly.entity_id
_entity_poly.type
_entity_poly.pdbx_seq_one_letter_code
_entity_poly.pdbx_strand_id
1 'polypeptide(L)'
;MDRKLLVIPVVVVVAIVLVLFMNLHAGLSFPLNQTVLNETFGGGNISGNSGSFKVQNGYVIVHQLNGEVDNTTLAQLGVGIYQPNMVSSGVVEYVNGTGYHVEAVVLKLQNVVSSNYTLTINGNGTTIIIVHRGYAEADLFYFGGNLSKSQDQALITVLSRYLESL
;
A
#
# COMPACT_ATOMS: atom_id res chain seq x y z
N MET A 1 -24.19 44.33 -13.26
CA MET A 1 -22.76 44.52 -12.95
C MET A 1 -22.54 44.08 -11.51
N ASP A 2 -21.76 43.08 -11.13
CA ASP A 2 -21.12 41.94 -11.80
C ASP A 2 -20.87 40.91 -10.69
N ARG A 3 -21.61 39.79 -10.68
CA ARG A 3 -21.42 38.67 -9.71
C ARG A 3 -20.15 37.85 -10.01
N LYS A 4 -19.18 38.41 -10.73
CA LYS A 4 -17.96 37.72 -11.19
C LYS A 4 -16.74 37.95 -10.28
N LEU A 5 -16.80 38.86 -9.30
CA LEU A 5 -15.61 39.25 -8.52
C LEU A 5 -15.35 38.44 -7.23
N LEU A 6 -16.24 37.53 -6.83
CA LEU A 6 -16.08 36.77 -5.57
C LEU A 6 -15.75 35.28 -5.76
N VAL A 7 -15.79 34.78 -7.00
CA VAL A 7 -15.52 33.36 -7.29
C VAL A 7 -14.02 33.06 -7.36
N ILE A 8 -13.23 34.01 -7.86
CA ILE A 8 -11.77 33.83 -8.03
C ILE A 8 -11.04 33.60 -6.68
N PRO A 9 -11.24 34.40 -5.61
CA PRO A 9 -10.53 34.16 -4.36
C PRO A 9 -10.95 32.85 -3.68
N VAL A 10 -12.21 32.42 -3.81
CA VAL A 10 -12.68 31.14 -3.25
C VAL A 10 -12.07 29.95 -3.99
N VAL A 11 -12.03 29.99 -5.32
CA VAL A 11 -11.42 28.91 -6.13
C VAL A 11 -9.92 28.81 -5.84
N VAL A 12 -9.22 29.93 -5.68
CA VAL A 12 -7.78 29.94 -5.34
C VAL A 12 -7.55 29.43 -3.92
N VAL A 13 -8.38 29.81 -2.94
CA VAL A 13 -8.28 29.27 -1.57
C VAL A 13 -8.59 27.77 -1.53
N VAL A 14 -9.61 27.31 -2.26
CA VAL A 14 -9.92 25.86 -2.37
C VAL A 14 -8.78 25.11 -3.05
N ALA A 15 -8.18 25.65 -4.11
CA ALA A 15 -7.03 25.05 -4.78
C ALA A 15 -5.79 25.00 -3.87
N ILE A 16 -5.50 26.07 -3.13
CA ILE A 16 -4.39 26.13 -2.17
C ILE A 16 -4.64 25.17 -1.00
N VAL A 17 -5.87 25.08 -0.49
CA VAL A 17 -6.24 24.13 0.57
C VAL A 17 -6.17 22.69 0.05
N LEU A 18 -6.57 22.40 -1.19
CA LEU A 18 -6.39 21.10 -1.83
C LEU A 18 -4.92 20.74 -2.03
N VAL A 19 -4.09 21.68 -2.49
CA VAL A 19 -2.65 21.48 -2.67
C VAL A 19 -1.95 21.32 -1.31
N LEU A 20 -2.32 22.10 -0.29
CA LEU A 20 -1.84 21.90 1.08
C LEU A 20 -2.33 20.59 1.66
N PHE A 21 -3.59 20.19 1.43
CA PHE A 21 -4.14 18.92 1.88
C PHE A 21 -3.39 17.75 1.20
N MET A 22 -3.11 17.84 -0.10
CA MET A 22 -2.30 16.85 -0.83
C MET A 22 -0.84 16.79 -0.33
N ASN A 23 -0.26 17.92 0.10
CA ASN A 23 1.10 17.96 0.65
C ASN A 23 1.19 17.61 2.15
N LEU A 24 0.12 17.82 2.94
CA LEU A 24 0.04 17.49 4.37
C LEU A 24 -0.40 16.05 4.63
N HIS A 25 -1.08 15.42 3.67
CA HIS A 25 -1.41 14.00 3.71
C HIS A 25 -0.39 13.20 2.89
N ALA A 26 0.90 13.44 3.15
CA ALA A 26 1.93 12.48 2.79
C ALA A 26 1.52 11.13 3.39
N GLY A 27 0.97 10.27 2.53
CA GLY A 27 0.47 8.96 2.93
C GLY A 27 1.57 8.20 3.65
N LEU A 28 1.18 7.31 4.57
CA LEU A 28 2.12 6.35 5.13
C LEU A 28 2.87 5.69 3.98
N SER A 29 4.16 5.97 3.86
CA SER A 29 5.03 5.30 2.90
C SER A 29 5.10 3.84 3.32
N PHE A 30 4.92 2.93 2.37
CA PHE A 30 5.12 1.51 2.62
C PHE A 30 6.57 1.21 3.05
N PRO A 31 6.82 0.03 3.65
CA PRO A 31 8.15 -0.43 4.04
C PRO A 31 9.18 -0.41 2.92
N LEU A 32 8.75 -0.73 1.70
CA LEU A 32 9.61 -0.81 0.53
C LEU A 32 9.74 0.58 -0.09
N ASN A 33 10.55 1.42 0.53
CA ASN A 33 10.95 2.66 -0.12
C ASN A 33 11.77 2.39 -1.39
N GLN A 34 11.93 3.42 -2.23
CA GLN A 34 12.65 3.34 -3.50
C GLN A 34 14.08 2.77 -3.37
N THR A 35 14.74 3.02 -2.24
CA THR A 35 16.08 2.49 -1.95
C THR A 35 16.02 0.97 -1.76
N VAL A 36 15.14 0.48 -0.89
CA VAL A 36 14.99 -0.97 -0.63
C VAL A 36 14.61 -1.72 -1.92
N LEU A 37 13.72 -1.15 -2.74
CA LEU A 37 13.34 -1.74 -4.03
C LEU A 37 14.55 -1.90 -4.96
N ASN A 38 15.33 -0.83 -5.12
CA ASN A 38 16.49 -0.85 -6.00
C ASN A 38 17.61 -1.76 -5.48
N GLU A 39 17.82 -1.83 -4.17
CA GLU A 39 18.80 -2.73 -3.54
C GLU A 39 18.38 -4.20 -3.64
N THR A 40 17.08 -4.49 -3.56
CA THR A 40 16.57 -5.87 -3.53
C THR A 40 16.32 -6.43 -4.93
N PHE A 41 15.78 -5.63 -5.84
CA PHE A 41 15.29 -6.09 -7.15
C PHE A 41 15.98 -5.41 -8.34
N GLY A 42 16.81 -4.39 -8.09
CA GLY A 42 17.29 -3.49 -9.14
C GLY A 42 16.24 -2.43 -9.52
N GLY A 43 16.54 -1.64 -10.54
CA GLY A 43 15.75 -0.47 -10.93
C GLY A 43 14.26 -0.75 -11.09
N GLY A 44 13.45 -0.02 -10.33
CA GLY A 44 11.98 0.02 -10.45
C GLY A 44 11.42 1.33 -9.93
N ASN A 45 10.10 1.52 -10.06
CA ASN A 45 9.42 2.71 -9.58
C ASN A 45 8.10 2.33 -8.89
N ILE A 46 7.83 2.97 -7.76
CA ILE A 46 6.52 2.93 -7.12
C ILE A 46 5.53 3.69 -8.01
N SER A 47 4.43 3.03 -8.38
CA SER A 47 3.36 3.58 -9.20
C SER A 47 2.63 4.69 -8.45
N GLY A 48 2.15 5.70 -9.18
CA GLY A 48 1.26 6.74 -8.65
C GLY A 48 -0.07 6.20 -8.12
N ASN A 49 -0.48 4.99 -8.50
CA ASN A 49 -1.71 4.35 -8.03
C ASN A 49 -1.57 3.69 -6.64
N SER A 50 -0.35 3.63 -6.10
CA SER A 50 -0.08 3.20 -4.73
C SER A 50 -0.74 4.16 -3.74
N GLY A 51 -1.09 3.77 -2.52
CA GLY A 51 -1.62 4.71 -1.53
C GLY A 51 -2.27 4.06 -0.32
N SER A 52 -2.66 4.88 0.65
CA SER A 52 -3.37 4.41 1.84
C SER A 52 -4.82 4.07 1.51
N PHE A 53 -5.42 3.13 2.22
CA PHE A 53 -6.85 2.86 2.11
C PHE A 53 -7.50 2.70 3.48
N LYS A 54 -8.82 2.83 3.51
CA LYS A 54 -9.63 2.58 4.70
C LYS A 54 -10.78 1.68 4.34
N VAL A 55 -11.26 0.91 5.31
CA VAL A 55 -12.46 0.10 5.12
C VAL A 55 -13.64 0.79 5.78
N GLN A 56 -14.70 1.02 5.01
CA GLN A 56 -15.92 1.64 5.48
C GLN A 56 -17.12 0.86 4.95
N ASN A 57 -18.02 0.46 5.86
CA ASN A 57 -19.25 -0.27 5.52
C ASN A 57 -19.03 -1.55 4.67
N GLY A 58 -17.91 -2.23 4.86
CA GLY A 58 -17.58 -3.47 4.12
C GLY A 58 -16.92 -3.26 2.76
N TYR A 59 -16.73 -2.01 2.32
CA TYR A 59 -16.02 -1.65 1.09
C TYR A 59 -14.64 -1.08 1.40
N VAL A 60 -13.68 -1.30 0.50
CA VAL A 60 -12.36 -0.69 0.57
C VAL A 60 -12.42 0.63 -0.18
N ILE A 61 -12.21 1.73 0.54
CA ILE A 61 -12.00 3.04 -0.05
C ILE A 61 -10.49 3.19 -0.23
N VAL A 62 -10.03 3.06 -1.47
CA VAL A 62 -8.63 3.25 -1.82
C VAL A 62 -8.40 4.72 -2.05
N HIS A 63 -7.57 5.32 -1.21
CA HIS A 63 -7.02 6.64 -1.50
C HIS A 63 -5.68 6.42 -2.21
N GLN A 64 -5.69 6.50 -3.53
CA GLN A 64 -4.47 6.44 -4.31
C GLN A 64 -3.62 7.70 -4.02
N LEU A 65 -2.29 7.56 -4.12
CA LEU A 65 -1.35 8.67 -4.06
C LEU A 65 -1.79 9.68 -5.12
N ASN A 66 -1.80 10.95 -4.74
CA ASN A 66 -2.41 12.10 -5.46
C ASN A 66 -3.89 12.37 -5.14
N GLY A 67 -4.51 11.66 -4.17
CA GLY A 67 -5.83 12.01 -3.65
C GLY A 67 -7.00 11.54 -4.52
N GLU A 68 -6.74 10.71 -5.52
CA GLU A 68 -7.79 9.98 -6.22
C GLU A 68 -8.43 8.97 -5.27
N VAL A 69 -9.76 8.99 -5.21
CA VAL A 69 -10.55 8.07 -4.41
C VAL A 69 -11.19 7.08 -5.36
N ASP A 70 -10.81 5.82 -5.23
CA ASP A 70 -11.41 4.70 -5.95
C ASP A 70 -12.05 3.71 -4.97
N ASN A 71 -13.19 3.16 -5.35
CA ASN A 71 -13.92 2.19 -4.55
C ASN A 71 -13.61 0.79 -5.08
N THR A 72 -12.91 -0.02 -4.28
CA THR A 72 -12.54 -1.40 -4.63
C THR A 72 -12.93 -2.38 -3.53
N THR A 73 -12.64 -3.66 -3.73
CA THR A 73 -12.82 -4.72 -2.73
C THR A 73 -11.48 -5.31 -2.28
N LEU A 74 -11.40 -5.86 -1.07
CA LEU A 74 -10.17 -6.55 -0.59
C LEU A 74 -9.74 -7.68 -1.52
N ALA A 75 -10.70 -8.39 -2.10
CA ALA A 75 -10.45 -9.47 -3.06
C ALA A 75 -9.73 -8.98 -4.34
N GLN A 76 -10.01 -7.74 -4.78
CA GLN A 76 -9.34 -7.14 -5.93
C GLN A 76 -7.90 -6.69 -5.62
N LEU A 77 -7.56 -6.47 -4.35
CA LEU A 77 -6.19 -6.24 -3.88
C LEU A 77 -5.41 -7.55 -3.67
N GLY A 78 -5.96 -8.69 -4.11
CA GLY A 78 -5.36 -10.01 -3.90
C GLY A 78 -5.45 -10.53 -2.46
N VAL A 79 -6.17 -9.84 -1.56
CA VAL A 79 -6.31 -10.21 -0.14
C VAL A 79 -7.63 -10.94 0.09
N GLY A 80 -7.55 -12.26 0.35
CA GLY A 80 -8.72 -13.12 0.52
C GLY A 80 -8.97 -13.68 1.92
N ILE A 81 -8.05 -13.46 2.87
CA ILE A 81 -8.07 -14.16 4.17
C ILE A 81 -8.89 -13.38 5.22
N TYR A 82 -8.93 -12.05 5.12
CA TYR A 82 -9.63 -11.19 6.09
C TYR A 82 -11.01 -10.75 5.62
N GLN A 83 -11.95 -10.79 6.56
CA GLN A 83 -13.24 -10.15 6.35
C GLN A 83 -13.10 -8.62 6.44
N PRO A 84 -13.92 -7.85 5.71
CA PRO A 84 -13.82 -6.39 5.73
C PRO A 84 -13.88 -5.76 7.13
N ASN A 85 -14.68 -6.30 8.05
CA ASN A 85 -14.77 -5.80 9.43
C ASN A 85 -13.50 -6.03 10.28
N MET A 86 -12.60 -6.93 9.84
CA MET A 86 -11.32 -7.23 10.49
C MET A 86 -10.21 -6.26 10.05
N VAL A 87 -10.44 -5.45 9.01
CA VAL A 87 -9.45 -4.51 8.49
C VAL A 87 -9.88 -3.10 8.83
N SER A 88 -9.03 -2.34 9.51
CA SER A 88 -9.30 -0.94 9.88
C SER A 88 -8.83 0.03 8.79
N SER A 89 -7.65 -0.23 8.24
CA SER A 89 -6.96 0.60 7.25
C SER A 89 -5.79 -0.19 6.66
N GLY A 90 -5.11 0.40 5.68
CA GLY A 90 -3.92 -0.20 5.10
C GLY A 90 -3.21 0.72 4.12
N VAL A 91 -2.21 0.16 3.45
CA VAL A 91 -1.48 0.77 2.33
C VAL A 91 -1.38 -0.29 1.24
N VAL A 92 -1.64 0.09 0.00
CA VAL A 92 -1.34 -0.72 -1.18
C VAL A 92 -0.25 -0.03 -1.99
N GLU A 93 0.73 -0.79 -2.46
CA GLU A 93 1.71 -0.29 -3.42
C GLU A 93 1.84 -1.20 -4.62
N TYR A 94 1.97 -0.55 -5.77
CA TYR A 94 2.28 -1.20 -7.03
C TYR A 94 3.66 -0.74 -7.47
N VAL A 95 4.58 -1.68 -7.68
CA VAL A 95 5.93 -1.38 -8.17
C VAL A 95 6.09 -1.96 -9.56
N ASN A 96 6.59 -1.14 -10.48
CA ASN A 96 6.95 -1.56 -11.82
C ASN A 96 8.47 -1.50 -11.97
N GLY A 97 9.08 -2.66 -12.14
CA GLY A 97 10.50 -2.83 -12.37
C GLY A 97 10.82 -3.29 -13.79
N THR A 98 12.10 -3.29 -14.13
CA THR A 98 12.54 -3.88 -15.41
C THR A 98 12.52 -5.40 -15.30
N GLY A 99 11.48 -6.04 -15.84
CA GLY A 99 11.32 -7.50 -15.81
C GLY A 99 10.67 -8.06 -14.55
N TYR A 100 10.14 -7.19 -13.69
CA TYR A 100 9.35 -7.60 -12.53
C TYR A 100 8.23 -6.61 -12.20
N HIS A 101 7.19 -7.09 -11.54
CA HIS A 101 6.14 -6.28 -10.92
C HIS A 101 5.94 -6.71 -9.48
N VAL A 102 5.61 -5.78 -8.60
CA VAL A 102 5.24 -6.09 -7.21
C VAL A 102 3.88 -5.47 -6.91
N GLU A 103 3.01 -6.24 -6.29
CA GLU A 103 1.84 -5.74 -5.57
C GLU A 103 2.06 -6.03 -4.10
N ALA A 104 1.98 -5.00 -3.27
CA ALA A 104 2.21 -5.13 -1.84
C ALA A 104 1.07 -4.47 -1.07
N VAL A 105 0.49 -5.19 -0.12
CA VAL A 105 -0.65 -4.74 0.67
C VAL A 105 -0.31 -4.89 2.14
N VAL A 106 -0.28 -3.78 2.88
CA VAL A 106 -0.21 -3.80 4.34
C VAL A 106 -1.59 -3.51 4.91
N LEU A 107 -2.01 -4.35 5.84
CA LEU A 107 -3.28 -4.29 6.56
C LEU A 107 -3.03 -3.97 8.02
N LYS A 108 -3.78 -2.99 8.55
CA LYS A 108 -3.95 -2.80 9.99
C LYS A 108 -5.24 -3.48 10.41
N LEU A 109 -5.11 -4.54 11.18
CA LEU A 109 -6.20 -5.42 11.58
C LEU A 109 -6.80 -4.98 12.92
N GLN A 110 -8.06 -5.36 13.12
CA GLN A 110 -8.82 -5.14 14.34
C GLN A 110 -9.74 -6.34 14.58
N ASN A 111 -10.12 -6.58 15.84
CA ASN A 111 -11.04 -7.67 16.20
C ASN A 111 -10.57 -9.07 15.74
N VAL A 112 -9.26 -9.25 15.59
CA VAL A 112 -8.62 -10.55 15.30
C VAL A 112 -7.80 -10.99 16.50
N VAL A 113 -7.38 -12.26 16.53
CA VAL A 113 -6.44 -12.74 17.55
C VAL A 113 -5.03 -12.38 17.11
N SER A 114 -4.27 -11.74 18.00
CA SER A 114 -2.86 -11.42 17.74
C SER A 114 -2.05 -12.69 17.51
N SER A 115 -1.22 -12.71 16.46
CA SER A 115 -0.30 -13.81 16.17
C SER A 115 1.00 -13.30 15.53
N ASN A 116 1.98 -14.18 15.32
CA ASN A 116 3.20 -13.85 14.59
C ASN A 116 3.56 -15.01 13.67
N TYR A 117 3.58 -14.79 12.36
CA TYR A 117 4.02 -15.79 11.40
C TYR A 117 4.61 -15.17 10.14
N THR A 118 5.35 -15.98 9.39
CA THR A 118 5.86 -15.62 8.07
C THR A 118 5.66 -16.82 7.15
N LEU A 119 5.14 -16.59 5.95
CA LEU A 119 4.94 -17.61 4.94
C LEU A 119 5.51 -17.12 3.61
N THR A 120 6.28 -17.98 2.95
CA THR A 120 6.79 -17.75 1.59
C THR A 120 6.29 -18.85 0.69
N ILE A 121 5.63 -18.49 -0.40
CA ILE A 121 5.05 -19.41 -1.38
C ILE A 121 5.70 -19.12 -2.73
N ASN A 122 6.37 -20.12 -3.30
CA ASN A 122 6.97 -20.01 -4.63
C ASN A 122 6.11 -20.76 -5.65
N GLY A 123 5.52 -20.01 -6.57
CA GLY A 123 4.78 -20.51 -7.71
C GLY A 123 5.62 -20.48 -8.99
N ASN A 124 5.02 -20.88 -10.11
CA ASN A 124 5.69 -20.81 -11.40
C ASN A 124 5.74 -19.36 -11.91
N GLY A 125 6.82 -18.64 -11.58
CA GLY A 125 7.04 -17.26 -12.02
C GLY A 125 6.61 -16.19 -11.01
N THR A 126 6.08 -16.59 -9.86
CA THR A 126 5.57 -15.69 -8.81
C THR A 126 6.08 -16.14 -7.45
N THR A 127 6.52 -15.19 -6.62
CA THR A 127 6.82 -15.41 -5.20
C THR A 127 5.84 -14.59 -4.36
N ILE A 128 5.22 -15.21 -3.36
CA ILE A 128 4.34 -14.55 -2.40
C ILE A 128 5.01 -14.59 -1.03
N ILE A 129 5.11 -13.44 -0.37
CA ILE A 129 5.61 -13.31 1.00
C ILE A 129 4.50 -12.71 1.85
N ILE A 130 4.11 -13.44 2.89
CA ILE A 130 3.14 -12.99 3.89
C ILE A 130 3.87 -12.84 5.21
N VAL A 131 3.84 -11.65 5.78
CA VAL A 131 4.40 -11.37 7.10
C VAL A 131 3.28 -10.87 7.99
N HIS A 132 3.04 -11.54 9.11
CA HIS A 132 2.05 -11.13 10.10
C HIS A 132 2.72 -10.86 11.44
N ARG A 133 2.51 -9.68 12.01
CA ARG A 133 3.04 -9.27 13.30
C ARG A 133 1.94 -8.62 14.14
N GLY A 134 1.55 -9.27 15.23
CA GLY A 134 0.54 -8.75 16.15
C GLY A 134 -0.83 -8.57 15.49
N TYR A 135 -1.20 -7.31 15.23
CA TYR A 135 -2.46 -6.91 14.58
C TYR A 135 -2.22 -6.30 13.20
N ALA A 136 -1.14 -6.65 12.52
CA ALA A 136 -0.85 -6.15 11.19
C ALA A 136 -0.30 -7.27 10.29
N GLU A 137 -0.61 -7.18 9.00
CA GLU A 137 -0.17 -8.11 7.97
C GLU A 137 0.38 -7.37 6.76
N ALA A 138 1.42 -7.91 6.14
CA ALA A 138 1.94 -7.49 4.84
C ALA A 138 1.89 -8.67 3.87
N ASP A 139 1.13 -8.53 2.80
CA ASP A 139 1.06 -9.45 1.68
C ASP A 139 1.85 -8.86 0.51
N LEU A 140 2.89 -9.54 0.06
CA LEU A 140 3.72 -9.13 -1.07
C LEU A 140 3.66 -10.18 -2.16
N PHE A 141 3.20 -9.77 -3.34
CA PHE A 141 3.13 -10.56 -4.55
C PHE A 141 4.21 -10.07 -5.53
N TYR A 142 5.25 -10.87 -5.74
CA TYR A 142 6.33 -10.59 -6.67
C TYR A 142 6.14 -11.39 -7.97
N PHE A 143 6.04 -10.69 -9.09
CA PHE A 143 5.90 -11.24 -10.43
C PHE A 143 7.18 -10.97 -11.23
N GLY A 144 8.15 -11.86 -11.13
CA GLY A 144 9.43 -11.71 -11.83
C GLY A 144 10.31 -12.96 -11.74
N GLY A 145 9.68 -14.13 -11.58
CA GLY A 145 10.38 -15.38 -11.27
C GLY A 145 10.48 -15.66 -9.78
N ASN A 146 11.36 -16.58 -9.42
CA ASN A 146 11.66 -16.89 -8.02
C ASN A 146 12.70 -15.92 -7.48
N LEU A 147 12.46 -15.44 -6.27
CA LEU A 147 13.46 -14.69 -5.53
C LEU A 147 14.60 -15.61 -5.06
N SER A 148 15.80 -15.05 -4.98
CA SER A 148 16.90 -15.71 -4.27
C SER A 148 16.64 -15.69 -2.76
N LYS A 149 17.22 -16.65 -2.03
CA LYS A 149 17.07 -16.71 -0.56
C LYS A 149 17.46 -15.41 0.15
N SER A 150 18.46 -14.68 -0.37
CA SER A 150 18.87 -13.39 0.20
C SER A 150 17.83 -12.29 -0.03
N GLN A 151 17.18 -12.28 -1.20
CA GLN A 151 16.11 -11.34 -1.49
C GLN A 151 14.88 -11.61 -0.62
N ASP A 152 14.49 -12.89 -0.47
CA ASP A 152 13.41 -13.28 0.44
C ASP A 152 13.64 -12.76 1.86
N GLN A 153 14.83 -12.99 2.41
CA GLN A 153 15.16 -12.58 3.79
C GLN A 153 15.24 -11.07 3.96
N ALA A 154 15.74 -10.35 2.96
CA ALA A 154 15.77 -8.89 2.96
C ALA A 154 14.33 -8.32 3.04
N LEU A 155 13.42 -8.84 2.22
CA LEU A 155 12.02 -8.41 2.22
C LEU A 155 11.33 -8.75 3.52
N ILE A 156 11.44 -10.00 4.00
CA ILE A 156 10.85 -10.41 5.27
C ILE A 156 11.33 -9.49 6.41
N THR A 157 12.62 -9.13 6.43
CA THR A 157 13.18 -8.25 7.45
C THR A 157 12.57 -6.85 7.38
N VAL A 158 12.49 -6.27 6.19
CA VAL A 158 11.94 -4.92 5.98
C VAL A 158 10.45 -4.88 6.33
N LEU A 159 9.66 -5.84 5.85
CA LEU A 159 8.24 -5.95 6.15
C LEU A 159 8.01 -6.16 7.65
N SER A 160 8.76 -7.06 8.30
CA SER A 160 8.62 -7.32 9.74
C SER A 160 8.83 -6.05 10.57
N ARG A 161 9.92 -5.32 10.30
CA ARG A 161 10.25 -4.08 11.02
C ARG A 161 9.19 -3.00 10.84
N TYR A 162 8.62 -2.92 9.64
CA TYR A 162 7.54 -1.96 9.41
C TYR A 162 6.29 -2.33 10.19
N LEU A 163 5.85 -3.59 10.12
CA LEU A 163 4.67 -4.05 10.85
C LEU A 163 4.82 -3.89 12.38
N GLU A 164 6.03 -4.06 12.90
CA GLU A 164 6.33 -3.83 14.33
C GLU A 164 6.26 -2.35 14.75
N SER A 165 6.19 -1.41 13.80
CA SER A 165 6.10 0.03 14.06
C SER A 165 4.70 0.63 13.92
N LEU A 166 3.71 -0.17 13.49
CA LEU A 166 2.29 0.23 13.26
C LEU A 166 1.40 0.10 14.51
#